data_AF-A0A6B2L3T8-F1
#
_entry.id   AF-A0A6B2L3T8-F1
#
_cell.length_a   1.000
_cell.length_b   1.000
_cell.length_c   1.000
_cell.angle_alpha   90.00
_cell.angle_beta   90.00
_cell.angle_gamma   90.00
#
_symmetry.space_group_name_H-M   'P 1'
#
loop_
_entity.id
_entity.type
_entity.pdbx_description
1 polymer ?
#
loop_
_entity_poly.entity_id
_entity_poly.type
_entity_poly.pdbx_seq_one_letter_code
_entity_poly.pdbx_strand_id
1 'polypeptide(L)'
;MGDCYLLSAMSVLAVQFNLLKVLFVASSPEHGIYQVKFFKNGDWVVVTVDDLVPVIQNRIAFSKCADPSEVWVPIMEKAYAKLHGSYQAIESGSTAAALTDLTGEPTDVLNLANEDIQLKIQKPVNDKDSFWSELMYYVSEKYLIGAACTAKSVGSEADTGQGILANHAYGLLTAVKLDNSTHLISLRNPWGEHEWRGAWSDGDSKWNERILKQLNYQFSDDGVFWMDYTDFVKQFNQLVVCRMVTDSFGDMWKRHSLNGEWVGAKAGGTVHCPTWKNNPQYGFVNEKENELLFFLSQPDARMLGKGKTYTEAIGFNIWKTEDINKRVERPIKNDLVQMIPFQSARDATLYLRLPAGKYIVIPQTYNAGVNMKYYFSIFSKDAIKVNNL
;
A
#
# COMPACT_ATOMS: atom_id res chain seq x y z
N MET A 1 13.47 14.85 8.95
CA MET A 1 14.27 13.96 8.08
C MET A 1 13.45 13.69 6.82
N GLY A 2 14.04 13.17 5.74
CA GLY A 2 13.34 12.93 4.47
C GLY A 2 12.45 11.68 4.45
N ASP A 3 11.92 11.25 5.58
CA ASP A 3 11.20 9.99 5.84
C ASP A 3 9.69 10.18 6.00
N CYS A 4 9.15 11.29 5.48
CA CYS A 4 7.71 11.59 5.51
C CYS A 4 6.84 10.45 4.97
N TYR A 5 7.32 9.63 4.04
CA TYR A 5 6.60 8.44 3.54
C TYR A 5 6.33 7.39 4.63
N LEU A 6 7.25 7.22 5.59
CA LEU A 6 7.09 6.30 6.70
C LEU A 6 6.10 6.86 7.71
N LEU A 7 6.24 8.15 8.05
CA LEU A 7 5.27 8.87 8.89
C LEU A 7 3.86 8.78 8.29
N SER A 8 3.75 8.99 6.98
CA SER A 8 2.52 8.86 6.21
C SER A 8 1.90 7.47 6.36
N ALA A 9 2.72 6.42 6.21
CA ALA A 9 2.26 5.04 6.36
C ALA A 9 1.80 4.74 7.80
N MET A 10 2.56 5.17 8.81
CA MET A 10 2.17 5.02 10.23
C MET A 10 0.88 5.77 10.55
N SER A 11 0.66 6.91 9.91
CA SER A 11 -0.53 7.73 10.09
C SER A 11 -1.79 7.09 9.51
N VAL A 12 -1.68 6.53 8.31
CA VAL A 12 -2.73 5.72 7.70
C VAL A 12 -3.01 4.48 8.55
N LEU A 13 -1.97 3.82 9.06
CA LEU A 13 -2.12 2.67 9.96
C LEU A 13 -2.81 3.04 11.28
N ALA A 14 -2.51 4.21 11.85
CA ALA A 14 -3.05 4.67 13.12
C ALA A 14 -4.57 4.89 13.10
N VAL A 15 -5.18 5.01 11.91
CA VAL A 15 -6.64 4.97 11.72
C VAL A 15 -7.24 3.68 12.28
N GLN A 16 -6.50 2.57 12.21
CA GLN A 16 -6.87 1.29 12.80
C GLN A 16 -5.89 0.91 13.92
N PHE A 17 -6.05 1.53 15.08
CA PHE A 17 -5.13 1.39 16.23
C PHE A 17 -4.81 -0.05 16.64
N ASN A 18 -5.71 -1.01 16.39
CA ASN A 18 -5.45 -2.43 16.66
C ASN A 18 -4.33 -3.00 15.78
N LEU A 19 -4.21 -2.56 14.52
CA LEU A 19 -3.12 -2.97 13.63
C LEU A 19 -1.77 -2.40 14.10
N LEU A 20 -1.76 -1.19 14.66
CA LEU A 20 -0.54 -0.62 15.25
C LEU A 20 -0.08 -1.42 16.47
N LYS A 21 -0.99 -1.80 17.37
CA LYS A 21 -0.66 -2.54 18.59
C LYS A 21 0.05 -3.85 18.32
N VAL A 22 -0.39 -4.60 17.30
CA VAL A 22 0.20 -5.91 17.00
C VAL A 22 1.63 -5.84 16.45
N LEU A 23 2.10 -4.64 16.06
CA LEU A 23 3.48 -4.42 15.64
C LEU A 23 4.44 -4.33 16.82
N PHE A 24 3.99 -3.86 17.98
CA PHE A 24 4.76 -3.88 19.22
C PHE A 24 4.59 -5.26 19.88
N VAL A 25 5.50 -6.18 19.56
CA VAL A 25 5.41 -7.59 19.98
C VAL A 25 5.66 -7.74 21.48
N ALA A 26 6.55 -6.92 22.02
CA ALA A 26 6.84 -6.86 23.45
C ALA A 26 7.42 -5.49 23.80
N SER A 27 7.20 -5.05 25.04
CA SER A 27 7.87 -3.87 25.61
C SER A 27 8.09 -4.05 27.11
N SER A 28 9.19 -3.48 27.58
CA SER A 28 9.53 -3.31 28.99
C SER A 28 9.95 -1.85 29.18
N PRO A 29 9.00 -0.90 29.21
CA PRO A 29 9.29 0.54 29.27
C PRO A 29 10.14 0.93 30.49
N GLU A 30 9.98 0.24 31.61
CA GLU A 30 10.77 0.44 32.83
C GLU A 30 12.26 0.07 32.67
N HIS A 31 12.58 -0.71 31.64
CA HIS A 31 13.94 -1.04 31.21
C HIS A 31 14.32 -0.35 29.89
N GLY A 32 13.43 0.48 29.32
CA GLY A 32 13.63 1.15 28.04
C GLY A 32 13.67 0.22 26.83
N ILE A 33 13.15 -1.00 26.89
CA ILE A 33 13.27 -2.01 25.81
C ILE A 33 11.96 -2.17 25.05
N TYR A 34 12.04 -2.17 23.72
CA TYR A 34 10.90 -2.34 22.82
C TYR A 34 11.23 -3.33 21.69
N GLN A 35 10.26 -4.16 21.33
CA GLN A 35 10.33 -5.08 20.20
C GLN A 35 9.24 -4.76 19.19
N VAL A 36 9.64 -4.42 17.98
CA VAL A 36 8.75 -4.04 16.88
C VAL A 36 8.95 -5.01 15.73
N LYS A 37 7.87 -5.50 15.11
CA LYS A 37 7.95 -6.36 13.92
C LYS A 37 7.62 -5.60 12.64
N PHE A 38 8.31 -5.96 11.55
CA PHE A 38 8.07 -5.47 10.20
C PHE A 38 8.02 -6.65 9.23
N PHE A 39 7.12 -6.60 8.25
CA PHE A 39 7.06 -7.59 7.19
C PHE A 39 8.12 -7.28 6.13
N LYS A 40 9.12 -8.13 5.98
CA LYS A 40 10.15 -8.00 4.94
C LYS A 40 10.31 -9.31 4.22
N ASN A 41 10.42 -9.23 2.90
CA ASN A 41 10.89 -10.36 2.12
C ASN A 41 10.08 -11.65 2.37
N GLY A 42 8.75 -11.50 2.48
CA GLY A 42 7.82 -12.61 2.70
C GLY A 42 7.56 -13.02 4.15
N ASP A 43 8.31 -12.48 5.13
CA ASP A 43 8.23 -12.90 6.53
C ASP A 43 8.25 -11.72 7.53
N TRP A 44 7.75 -11.96 8.74
CA TRP A 44 7.82 -11.00 9.85
C TRP A 44 9.19 -11.02 10.52
N VAL A 45 9.83 -9.86 10.60
CA VAL A 45 11.14 -9.65 11.23
C VAL A 45 10.97 -8.81 12.48
N VAL A 46 11.37 -9.33 13.64
CA VAL A 46 11.34 -8.61 14.93
C VAL A 46 12.66 -7.85 15.14
N VAL A 47 12.54 -6.58 15.49
CA VAL A 47 13.64 -5.66 15.77
C VAL A 47 13.53 -5.18 17.20
N THR A 48 14.57 -5.45 18.00
CA THR A 48 14.67 -4.95 19.38
C THR A 48 15.44 -3.63 19.41
N VAL A 49 14.90 -2.62 20.08
CA VAL A 49 15.53 -1.31 20.28
C VAL A 49 15.39 -0.86 21.73
N ASP A 50 16.36 -0.08 22.20
CA ASP A 50 16.22 0.71 23.41
C ASP A 50 15.46 2.03 23.15
N ASP A 51 15.21 2.83 24.18
CA ASP A 51 14.48 4.11 24.14
C ASP A 51 15.34 5.35 23.89
N LEU A 52 16.66 5.19 23.68
CA LEU A 52 17.54 6.30 23.38
C LEU A 52 17.30 6.81 21.96
N VAL A 53 16.64 7.95 21.81
CA VAL A 53 16.37 8.58 20.51
C VAL A 53 17.30 9.77 20.27
N PRO A 54 17.63 10.10 19.01
CA PRO A 54 18.44 11.28 18.70
C PRO A 54 17.77 12.59 19.13
N VAL A 55 18.55 13.46 19.77
CA VAL A 55 18.07 14.75 20.33
C VAL A 55 18.98 15.88 19.86
N ILE A 56 18.38 17.00 19.43
CA ILE A 56 19.06 18.24 19.08
C ILE A 56 18.48 19.35 19.97
N GLN A 57 19.35 20.08 20.69
CA GLN A 57 18.92 21.17 21.60
C GLN A 57 17.80 20.75 22.57
N ASN A 58 17.95 19.58 23.19
CA ASN A 58 16.96 18.97 24.11
C ASN A 58 15.57 18.71 23.51
N ARG A 59 15.46 18.63 22.17
CA ARG A 59 14.25 18.21 21.47
C ARG A 59 14.54 16.97 20.61
N ILE A 60 13.62 16.03 20.56
CA ILE A 60 13.72 14.86 19.68
C ILE A 60 13.96 15.35 18.25
N ALA A 61 14.97 14.80 17.58
CA ALA A 61 15.48 15.32 16.32
C ALA A 61 14.65 14.89 15.09
N PHE A 62 13.95 13.77 15.20
CA PHE A 62 13.21 13.13 14.11
C PHE A 62 11.71 13.08 14.41
N SER A 63 11.07 11.93 14.23
CA SER A 63 9.64 11.80 14.50
C SER A 63 9.27 12.06 15.95
N LYS A 64 8.04 12.54 16.17
CA LYS A 64 7.47 12.83 17.49
C LYS A 64 5.98 12.55 17.49
N CYS A 65 5.43 12.25 18.67
CA CYS A 65 3.99 12.23 18.89
C CYS A 65 3.47 13.64 19.23
N ALA A 66 2.16 13.85 19.07
CA ALA A 66 1.50 15.08 19.52
C ALA A 66 1.54 15.20 21.04
N ASP A 67 1.22 14.11 21.75
CA ASP A 67 1.44 13.98 23.19
C ASP A 67 2.92 13.61 23.47
N PRO A 68 3.69 14.46 24.18
CA PRO A 68 5.09 14.18 24.51
C PRO A 68 5.30 12.96 25.42
N SER A 69 4.24 12.46 26.08
CA SER A 69 4.29 11.22 26.88
C SER A 69 4.19 9.95 26.02
N GLU A 70 3.77 10.08 24.77
CA GLU A 70 3.79 8.99 23.80
C GLU A 70 5.13 8.92 23.06
N VAL A 71 5.73 7.73 23.04
CA VAL A 71 7.03 7.50 22.38
C VAL A 71 6.96 6.51 21.22
N TRP A 72 5.76 6.03 20.87
CA TRP A 72 5.62 4.93 19.91
C TRP A 72 6.12 5.28 18.51
N VAL A 73 5.91 6.53 18.03
CA VAL A 73 6.40 6.98 16.71
C VAL A 73 7.93 7.01 16.68
N PRO A 74 8.64 7.70 17.61
CA PRO A 74 10.10 7.64 17.68
C PRO A 74 10.68 6.22 17.76
N ILE A 75 10.05 5.33 18.55
CA ILE A 75 10.51 3.94 18.71
C ILE A 75 10.31 3.14 17.42
N MET A 76 9.17 3.28 16.75
CA MET A 76 8.87 2.63 15.48
C MET A 76 9.86 3.08 14.39
N GLU A 77 10.08 4.39 14.27
CA GLU A 77 11.05 4.97 13.34
C GLU A 77 12.48 4.47 13.62
N LYS A 78 12.90 4.42 14.88
CA LYS A 78 14.20 3.87 15.29
C LYS A 78 14.34 2.39 14.92
N ALA A 79 13.31 1.58 15.17
CA ALA A 79 13.32 0.16 14.82
C ALA A 79 13.40 -0.03 13.30
N TYR A 80 12.67 0.79 12.53
CA TYR A 80 12.73 0.78 11.07
C TYR A 80 14.10 1.23 10.54
N ALA A 81 14.70 2.28 11.15
CA ALA A 81 16.05 2.73 10.84
C ALA A 81 17.10 1.65 11.14
N LYS A 82 17.00 0.97 12.29
CA LYS A 82 17.88 -0.15 12.67
C LYS A 82 17.77 -1.31 11.67
N LEU A 83 16.55 -1.65 11.24
CA LEU A 83 16.32 -2.69 10.23
C LEU A 83 17.01 -2.38 8.90
N HIS A 84 17.08 -1.11 8.52
CA HIS A 84 17.72 -0.63 7.29
C HIS A 84 19.18 -0.20 7.48
N GLY A 85 19.72 -0.32 8.70
CA GLY A 85 21.12 -0.05 9.04
C GLY A 85 21.40 1.34 9.61
N SER A 86 20.60 2.37 9.30
CA SER A 86 20.73 3.71 9.89
C SER A 86 19.50 4.59 9.62
N TYR A 87 19.40 5.73 10.33
CA TYR A 87 18.39 6.76 10.02
C TYR A 87 18.56 7.32 8.59
N GLN A 88 19.80 7.51 8.12
CA GLN A 88 20.06 7.97 6.76
C GLN A 88 19.54 6.97 5.70
N ALA A 89 19.58 5.67 6.00
CA ALA A 89 19.11 4.62 5.08
C ALA A 89 17.59 4.66 4.85
N ILE A 90 16.83 5.25 5.77
CA ILE A 90 15.37 5.38 5.66
C ILE A 90 14.91 6.72 5.10
N GLU A 91 15.81 7.66 4.77
CA GLU A 91 15.44 8.86 4.03
C GLU A 91 14.88 8.47 2.65
N SER A 92 13.81 9.12 2.18
CA SER A 92 13.17 8.91 0.88
C SER A 92 12.74 7.48 0.60
N GLY A 93 11.43 7.26 0.50
CA GLY A 93 10.87 5.94 0.24
C GLY A 93 9.45 6.03 -0.28
N SER A 94 8.84 4.87 -0.46
CA SER A 94 7.46 4.75 -0.92
C SER A 94 6.54 4.49 0.26
N THR A 95 5.48 5.31 0.40
CA THR A 95 4.44 5.12 1.42
C THR A 95 3.76 3.76 1.25
N ALA A 96 3.55 3.31 0.01
CA ALA A 96 3.04 1.97 -0.25
C ALA A 96 3.98 0.89 0.26
N ALA A 97 5.29 1.06 0.01
CA ALA A 97 6.28 0.10 0.45
C ALA A 97 6.38 0.02 1.98
N ALA A 98 6.26 1.17 2.66
CA ALA A 98 6.23 1.26 4.12
C ALA A 98 4.94 0.67 4.71
N LEU A 99 3.78 0.92 4.10
CA LEU A 99 2.53 0.28 4.53
C LEU A 99 2.60 -1.23 4.43
N THR A 100 3.07 -1.78 3.30
CA THR A 100 3.32 -3.22 3.17
C THR A 100 4.30 -3.74 4.23
N ASP A 101 5.34 -2.98 4.59
CA ASP A 101 6.27 -3.38 5.66
C ASP A 101 5.60 -3.36 7.05
N LEU A 102 4.61 -2.48 7.27
CA LEU A 102 3.88 -2.36 8.52
C LEU A 102 2.69 -3.33 8.62
N THR A 103 2.13 -3.78 7.51
CA THR A 103 0.90 -4.62 7.53
C THR A 103 1.16 -6.04 7.05
N GLY A 104 2.18 -6.25 6.22
CA GLY A 104 2.38 -7.47 5.46
C GLY A 104 1.39 -7.66 4.32
N GLU A 105 0.71 -6.58 3.91
CA GLU A 105 -0.39 -6.61 2.95
C GLU A 105 -0.05 -5.93 1.63
N PRO A 106 -0.66 -6.37 0.50
CA PRO A 106 -0.45 -5.74 -0.79
C PRO A 106 -0.95 -4.29 -0.81
N THR A 107 -0.07 -3.38 -1.19
CA THR A 107 -0.35 -1.94 -1.24
C THR A 107 -0.05 -1.37 -2.61
N ASP A 108 -1.03 -0.68 -3.20
CA ASP A 108 -0.91 -0.03 -4.50
C ASP A 108 -0.86 1.48 -4.38
N VAL A 109 -0.29 2.12 -5.39
CA VAL A 109 -0.35 3.57 -5.60
C VAL A 109 -1.21 3.86 -6.83
N LEU A 110 -2.30 4.59 -6.63
CA LEU A 110 -3.17 5.06 -7.69
C LEU A 110 -2.82 6.52 -8.01
N ASN A 111 -2.41 6.79 -9.24
CA ASN A 111 -2.26 8.16 -9.73
C ASN A 111 -3.62 8.65 -10.24
N LEU A 112 -4.25 9.57 -9.54
CA LEU A 112 -5.57 10.06 -9.93
C LEU A 112 -5.54 10.83 -11.26
N ALA A 113 -4.37 11.33 -11.70
CA ALA A 113 -4.20 11.93 -13.03
C ALA A 113 -4.04 10.91 -14.18
N ASN A 114 -4.01 9.60 -13.89
CA ASN A 114 -4.01 8.56 -14.91
C ASN A 114 -5.31 8.61 -15.73
N GLU A 115 -5.21 8.42 -17.05
CA GLU A 115 -6.34 8.56 -17.99
C GLU A 115 -7.51 7.64 -17.64
N ASP A 116 -7.27 6.38 -17.29
CA ASP A 116 -8.34 5.42 -16.93
C ASP A 116 -9.06 5.84 -15.66
N ILE A 117 -8.33 6.36 -14.67
CA ILE A 117 -8.92 6.87 -13.43
C ILE A 117 -9.68 8.17 -13.68
N GLN A 118 -9.16 9.06 -14.54
CA GLN A 118 -9.86 10.29 -14.93
C GLN A 118 -11.19 9.99 -15.63
N LEU A 119 -11.24 8.97 -16.49
CA LEU A 119 -12.50 8.50 -17.10
C LEU A 119 -13.49 8.04 -16.03
N LYS A 120 -13.04 7.30 -15.00
CA LYS A 120 -13.90 6.89 -13.86
C LYS A 120 -14.33 8.06 -12.98
N ILE A 121 -13.51 9.09 -12.79
CA ILE A 121 -13.84 10.30 -12.02
C ILE A 121 -14.94 11.10 -12.73
N GLN A 122 -14.92 11.15 -14.06
CA GLN A 122 -15.93 11.86 -14.87
C GLN A 122 -17.28 11.15 -14.94
N LYS A 123 -17.35 9.87 -14.58
CA LYS A 123 -18.62 9.13 -14.51
C LYS A 123 -19.51 9.65 -13.37
N PRO A 124 -20.84 9.61 -13.53
CA PRO A 124 -21.76 9.93 -12.45
C PRO A 124 -21.48 9.10 -11.18
N VAL A 125 -21.56 9.70 -10.01
CA VAL A 125 -21.28 9.06 -8.70
C VAL A 125 -22.17 7.85 -8.38
N ASN A 126 -23.30 7.68 -9.08
CA ASN A 126 -24.17 6.51 -8.97
C ASN A 126 -23.85 5.39 -9.99
N ASP A 127 -22.92 5.63 -10.91
CA ASP A 127 -22.39 4.62 -11.81
C ASP A 127 -21.50 3.65 -11.01
N LYS A 128 -21.71 2.34 -11.22
CA LYS A 128 -20.95 1.27 -10.54
C LYS A 128 -19.47 1.29 -10.92
N ASP A 129 -19.15 1.81 -12.09
CA ASP A 129 -17.78 1.95 -12.60
C ASP A 129 -17.17 3.32 -12.31
N SER A 130 -17.87 4.20 -11.57
CA SER A 130 -17.32 5.48 -11.16
C SER A 130 -16.23 5.31 -10.11
N PHE A 131 -15.32 6.29 -10.06
CA PHE A 131 -14.27 6.30 -9.03
C PHE A 131 -14.85 6.46 -7.62
N TRP A 132 -16.00 7.12 -7.46
CA TRP A 132 -16.72 7.17 -6.19
C TRP A 132 -17.17 5.79 -5.73
N SER A 133 -17.78 4.98 -6.61
CA SER A 133 -18.18 3.61 -6.29
C SER A 133 -16.99 2.74 -5.90
N GLU A 134 -15.85 2.91 -6.57
CA GLU A 134 -14.59 2.24 -6.25
C GLU A 134 -14.04 2.66 -4.87
N LEU A 135 -14.06 3.96 -4.55
CA LEU A 135 -13.65 4.47 -3.25
C LEU A 135 -14.56 3.96 -2.12
N MET A 136 -15.88 3.98 -2.33
CA MET A 136 -16.85 3.42 -1.39
C MET A 136 -16.62 1.92 -1.15
N TYR A 137 -16.23 1.18 -2.20
CA TYR A 137 -15.85 -0.22 -2.07
C TYR A 137 -14.59 -0.39 -1.19
N TYR A 138 -13.55 0.42 -1.39
CA TYR A 138 -12.35 0.37 -0.53
C TYR A 138 -12.67 0.65 0.94
N VAL A 139 -13.54 1.64 1.20
CA VAL A 139 -14.01 1.95 2.56
C VAL A 139 -14.82 0.79 3.14
N SER A 140 -15.70 0.15 2.37
CA SER A 140 -16.52 -0.97 2.85
C SER A 140 -15.70 -2.23 3.16
N GLU A 141 -14.62 -2.47 2.41
CA GLU A 141 -13.67 -3.57 2.67
C GLU A 141 -12.67 -3.22 3.78
N LYS A 142 -12.80 -2.04 4.42
CA LYS A 142 -11.91 -1.54 5.49
C LYS A 142 -10.44 -1.48 5.08
N TYR A 143 -10.18 -1.20 3.79
CA TYR A 143 -8.83 -0.98 3.31
C TYR A 143 -8.23 0.26 3.97
N LEU A 144 -6.92 0.23 4.15
CA LEU A 144 -6.17 1.38 4.62
C LEU A 144 -5.87 2.28 3.42
N ILE A 145 -6.33 3.53 3.47
CA ILE A 145 -6.23 4.46 2.35
C ILE A 145 -5.50 5.71 2.80
N GLY A 146 -4.38 6.01 2.15
CA GLY A 146 -3.69 7.29 2.25
C GLY A 146 -3.95 8.14 1.00
N ALA A 147 -4.11 9.44 1.16
CA ALA A 147 -4.25 10.40 0.07
C ALA A 147 -3.11 11.43 0.14
N ALA A 148 -2.57 11.82 -1.02
CA ALA A 148 -1.54 12.84 -1.09
C ALA A 148 -1.76 13.77 -2.28
N CYS A 149 -1.34 15.02 -2.12
CA CYS A 149 -1.21 15.99 -3.20
C CYS A 149 0.27 16.16 -3.51
N THR A 150 0.73 15.67 -4.65
CA THR A 150 2.14 15.83 -5.07
C THR A 150 2.28 17.07 -5.95
N ALA A 151 3.13 18.03 -5.55
CA ALA A 151 3.39 19.22 -6.34
C ALA A 151 4.39 18.95 -7.48
N LYS A 152 4.31 19.72 -8.58
CA LYS A 152 5.25 19.60 -9.73
C LYS A 152 6.67 20.06 -9.41
N SER A 153 6.87 20.87 -8.37
CA SER A 153 8.18 21.33 -7.93
C SER A 153 8.65 20.54 -6.70
N VAL A 154 9.90 20.07 -6.76
CA VAL A 154 10.62 19.47 -5.62
C VAL A 154 10.82 20.56 -4.56
N GLY A 155 10.20 20.42 -3.38
CA GLY A 155 10.25 21.45 -2.32
C GLY A 155 9.35 21.15 -1.12
N SER A 156 9.53 21.95 -0.05
CA SER A 156 8.86 21.84 1.26
C SER A 156 7.34 21.78 1.17
N GLU A 157 6.71 21.16 2.16
CA GLU A 157 5.25 21.12 2.32
C GLU A 157 4.70 22.55 2.25
N ALA A 158 3.75 22.76 1.34
CA ALA A 158 3.18 24.07 1.07
C ALA A 158 1.67 23.94 0.92
N ASP A 159 0.94 24.87 1.53
CA ASP A 159 -0.51 24.93 1.46
C ASP A 159 -0.97 25.18 0.01
N THR A 160 -1.89 24.36 -0.50
CA THR A 160 -2.49 24.50 -1.83
C THR A 160 -3.45 25.69 -1.93
N GLY A 161 -3.66 26.41 -0.84
CA GLY A 161 -4.49 27.60 -0.71
C GLY A 161 -5.76 27.38 0.11
N GLN A 162 -6.08 26.13 0.46
CA GLN A 162 -7.30 25.74 1.19
C GLN A 162 -7.00 24.82 2.38
N GLY A 163 -5.77 24.81 2.89
CA GLY A 163 -5.38 24.04 4.08
C GLY A 163 -4.84 22.64 3.79
N ILE A 164 -4.91 22.17 2.54
CA ILE A 164 -4.24 20.92 2.14
C ILE A 164 -2.78 21.21 1.85
N LEU A 165 -1.88 20.43 2.44
CA LEU A 165 -0.45 20.53 2.27
C LEU A 165 -0.01 19.65 1.09
N ALA A 166 0.69 20.26 0.14
CA ALA A 166 1.38 19.54 -0.92
C ALA A 166 2.57 18.75 -0.35
N ASN A 167 2.91 17.64 -1.00
CA ASN A 167 3.95 16.69 -0.62
C ASN A 167 3.76 16.10 0.80
N HIS A 168 2.52 16.10 1.29
CA HIS A 168 2.10 15.56 2.58
C HIS A 168 1.03 14.48 2.38
N ALA A 169 0.96 13.51 3.30
CA ALA A 169 -0.04 12.45 3.23
C ALA A 169 -1.09 12.57 4.33
N TYR A 170 -2.31 12.23 3.96
CA TYR A 170 -3.50 12.25 4.79
C TYR A 170 -4.06 10.84 4.86
N GLY A 171 -4.51 10.41 6.04
CA GLY A 171 -5.25 9.15 6.17
C GLY A 171 -6.72 9.37 5.82
N LEU A 172 -7.28 8.63 4.86
CA LEU A 172 -8.72 8.64 4.62
C LEU A 172 -9.39 7.73 5.66
N LEU A 173 -10.26 8.32 6.48
CA LEU A 173 -10.94 7.63 7.58
C LEU A 173 -12.19 6.91 7.10
N THR A 174 -13.01 7.61 6.32
CA THR A 174 -14.27 7.07 5.77
C THR A 174 -14.78 7.93 4.60
N ALA A 175 -15.74 7.41 3.86
CA ALA A 175 -16.49 8.13 2.84
C ALA A 175 -17.98 7.79 2.97
N VAL A 176 -18.84 8.79 2.79
CA VAL A 176 -20.28 8.67 3.02
C VAL A 176 -21.06 9.38 1.93
N LYS A 177 -22.17 8.74 1.52
CA LYS A 177 -23.20 9.37 0.70
C LYS A 177 -24.37 9.76 1.61
N LEU A 178 -24.56 11.06 1.83
CA LEU A 178 -25.67 11.55 2.66
C LEU A 178 -26.98 11.61 1.87
N ASP A 179 -26.90 12.04 0.62
CA ASP A 179 -28.03 12.13 -0.31
C ASP A 179 -27.53 12.01 -1.78
N ASN A 180 -28.37 12.31 -2.77
CA ASN A 180 -27.99 12.21 -4.19
C ASN A 180 -26.99 13.28 -4.66
N SER A 181 -26.80 14.35 -3.89
CA SER A 181 -25.91 15.47 -4.19
C SER A 181 -24.71 15.56 -3.25
N THR A 182 -24.83 15.07 -2.02
CA THR A 182 -23.82 15.27 -0.97
C THR A 182 -23.02 13.99 -0.71
N HIS A 183 -21.75 14.03 -1.10
CA HIS A 183 -20.79 12.92 -1.01
C HIS A 183 -19.57 13.42 -0.26
N LEU A 184 -19.39 12.97 0.97
CA LEU A 184 -18.35 13.49 1.86
C LEU A 184 -17.26 12.46 2.10
N ILE A 185 -16.03 12.93 2.20
CA ILE A 185 -14.87 12.13 2.58
C ILE A 185 -14.28 12.74 3.84
N SER A 186 -14.01 11.88 4.82
CA SER A 186 -13.29 12.24 6.04
C SER A 186 -11.83 11.86 5.90
N LEU A 187 -10.94 12.83 6.13
CA LEU A 187 -9.50 12.63 6.12
C LEU A 187 -8.91 13.10 7.44
N ARG A 188 -7.69 12.63 7.72
CA ARG A 188 -6.89 13.05 8.88
C ARG A 188 -5.51 13.49 8.45
N ASN A 189 -5.14 14.71 8.82
CA ASN A 189 -3.77 15.18 8.86
C ASN A 189 -3.06 14.54 10.07
N PRO A 190 -1.95 13.83 9.87
CA PRO A 190 -1.23 13.20 10.98
C PRO A 190 -0.56 14.15 11.96
N TRP A 191 -0.33 15.40 11.60
CA TRP A 191 0.19 16.39 12.55
C TRP A 191 -0.84 16.80 13.60
N GLY A 192 -2.11 16.45 13.39
CA GLY A 192 -3.19 16.84 14.27
C GLY A 192 -3.54 18.33 14.19
N GLU A 193 -3.15 18.99 13.10
CA GLU A 193 -3.40 20.40 12.79
C GLU A 193 -3.48 20.57 11.26
N HIS A 194 -3.70 21.79 10.77
CA HIS A 194 -3.77 22.13 9.33
C HIS A 194 -4.84 21.33 8.57
N GLU A 195 -6.07 21.78 8.77
CA GLU A 195 -7.28 21.19 8.20
C GLU A 195 -7.79 21.92 6.95
N TRP A 196 -8.69 21.25 6.24
CA TRP A 196 -9.40 21.80 5.10
C TRP A 196 -10.18 23.08 5.47
N ARG A 197 -10.09 24.10 4.62
CA ARG A 197 -10.76 25.41 4.79
C ARG A 197 -11.81 25.72 3.72
N GLY A 198 -12.20 24.73 2.92
CA GLY A 198 -13.24 24.87 1.91
C GLY A 198 -14.62 24.44 2.40
N ALA A 199 -15.50 24.03 1.49
CA ALA A 199 -16.83 23.54 1.83
C ALA A 199 -16.75 22.31 2.74
N TRP A 200 -17.62 22.25 3.77
CA TRP A 200 -17.60 21.22 4.82
C TRP A 200 -16.40 21.26 5.77
N SER A 201 -15.59 22.32 5.75
CA SER A 201 -14.63 22.59 6.82
C SER A 201 -15.31 22.80 8.17
N ASP A 202 -14.53 22.75 9.24
CA ASP A 202 -15.03 22.98 10.60
C ASP A 202 -15.65 24.38 10.73
N GLY A 203 -16.89 24.41 11.23
CA GLY A 203 -17.67 25.65 11.32
C GLY A 203 -18.32 26.13 10.01
N ASP A 204 -18.18 25.41 8.89
CA ASP A 204 -18.85 25.77 7.64
C ASP A 204 -20.39 25.71 7.75
N SER A 205 -21.05 26.67 7.11
CA SER A 205 -22.50 26.84 7.16
C SER A 205 -23.31 25.69 6.53
N LYS A 206 -22.66 24.80 5.77
CA LYS A 206 -23.30 23.59 5.21
C LYS A 206 -23.61 22.55 6.28
N TRP A 207 -22.90 22.57 7.40
CA TRP A 207 -23.18 21.71 8.53
C TRP A 207 -24.52 22.06 9.17
N ASN A 208 -25.23 21.02 9.62
CA ASN A 208 -26.39 21.16 10.47
C ASN A 208 -26.38 20.05 11.53
N GLU A 209 -27.13 20.23 12.60
CA GLU A 209 -27.14 19.29 13.72
C GLU A 209 -27.48 17.85 13.30
N ARG A 210 -28.34 17.68 12.29
CA ARG A 210 -28.73 16.35 11.81
C ARG A 210 -27.55 15.63 11.18
N ILE A 211 -26.78 16.31 10.33
CA ILE A 211 -25.61 15.73 9.66
C ILE A 211 -24.50 15.46 10.69
N LEU A 212 -24.23 16.41 11.60
CA LEU A 212 -23.22 16.22 12.66
C LEU A 212 -23.54 15.01 13.54
N LYS A 213 -24.81 14.86 13.95
CA LYS A 213 -25.27 13.67 14.69
C LYS A 213 -25.18 12.39 13.87
N GLN A 214 -25.53 12.43 12.58
CA GLN A 214 -25.45 11.27 11.69
C GLN A 214 -24.01 10.77 11.50
N LEU A 215 -23.05 11.69 11.39
CA LEU A 215 -21.63 11.37 11.20
C LEU A 215 -20.87 11.19 12.51
N ASN A 216 -21.53 11.43 13.65
CA ASN A 216 -20.90 11.50 14.96
C ASN A 216 -19.65 12.42 14.96
N TYR A 217 -19.78 13.59 14.34
CA TYR A 217 -18.69 14.53 14.14
C TYR A 217 -18.81 15.72 15.09
N GLN A 218 -17.68 16.10 15.69
CA GLN A 218 -17.54 17.29 16.52
C GLN A 218 -16.37 18.09 15.99
N PHE A 219 -16.55 19.41 15.87
CA PHE A 219 -15.48 20.27 15.40
C PHE A 219 -14.34 20.30 16.43
N SER A 220 -13.12 20.09 15.95
CA SER A 220 -11.91 20.06 16.76
C SER A 220 -10.71 20.31 15.85
N ASP A 221 -9.69 21.00 16.36
CA ASP A 221 -8.40 21.11 15.66
C ASP A 221 -7.56 19.88 16.04
N ASP A 222 -7.93 18.73 15.47
CA ASP A 222 -7.29 17.43 15.71
C ASP A 222 -6.75 16.79 14.42
N GLY A 223 -6.77 17.58 13.34
CA GLY A 223 -6.36 17.21 12.00
C GLY A 223 -7.42 16.41 11.24
N VAL A 224 -8.55 16.04 11.84
CA VAL A 224 -9.66 15.36 11.17
C VAL A 224 -10.57 16.39 10.53
N PHE A 225 -10.84 16.24 9.24
CA PHE A 225 -11.74 17.13 8.53
C PHE A 225 -12.58 16.37 7.51
N TRP A 226 -13.68 17.00 7.08
CA TRP A 226 -14.50 16.51 5.98
C TRP A 226 -14.40 17.45 4.77
N MET A 227 -14.54 16.88 3.58
CA MET A 227 -14.66 17.64 2.36
C MET A 227 -15.59 16.94 1.37
N ASP A 228 -16.07 17.69 0.38
CA ASP A 228 -16.85 17.14 -0.72
C ASP A 228 -15.96 16.29 -1.66
N TYR A 229 -16.51 15.18 -2.19
CA TYR A 229 -15.83 14.33 -3.16
C TYR A 229 -15.29 15.10 -4.36
N THR A 230 -16.03 16.10 -4.85
CA THR A 230 -15.60 16.90 -6.00
C THR A 230 -14.39 17.78 -5.69
N ASP A 231 -14.23 18.19 -4.43
CA ASP A 231 -13.04 18.92 -3.99
C ASP A 231 -11.89 17.97 -3.71
N PHE A 232 -12.17 16.78 -3.18
CA PHE A 232 -11.17 15.73 -2.97
C PHE A 232 -10.43 15.38 -4.26
N VAL A 233 -11.14 15.09 -5.36
CA VAL A 233 -10.49 14.74 -6.65
C VAL A 233 -9.79 15.92 -7.34
N LYS A 234 -10.00 17.15 -6.88
CA LYS A 234 -9.26 18.34 -7.33
C LYS A 234 -8.00 18.58 -6.51
N GLN A 235 -8.07 18.34 -5.19
CA GLN A 235 -6.99 18.64 -4.25
C GLN A 235 -5.96 17.50 -4.19
N PHE A 236 -6.39 16.25 -4.30
CA PHE A 236 -5.52 15.08 -4.22
C PHE A 236 -5.26 14.50 -5.61
N ASN A 237 -4.02 14.07 -5.84
CA ASN A 237 -3.63 13.46 -7.12
C ASN A 237 -3.04 12.06 -6.99
N GLN A 238 -2.89 11.55 -5.76
CA GLN A 238 -2.40 10.21 -5.48
C GLN A 238 -3.19 9.57 -4.33
N LEU A 239 -3.52 8.29 -4.49
CA LEU A 239 -3.94 7.43 -3.38
C LEU A 239 -2.95 6.29 -3.18
N VAL A 240 -2.79 5.89 -1.92
CA VAL A 240 -2.12 4.67 -1.52
C VAL A 240 -3.17 3.77 -0.89
N VAL A 241 -3.42 2.61 -1.50
CA VAL A 241 -4.49 1.68 -1.06
C VAL A 241 -3.84 0.37 -0.63
N CYS A 242 -3.81 0.15 0.68
CA CYS A 242 -3.36 -1.09 1.31
C CYS A 242 -4.56 -2.01 1.51
N ARG A 243 -4.62 -3.09 0.73
CA ARG A 243 -5.74 -4.03 0.75
C ARG A 243 -5.58 -4.96 1.93
N MET A 244 -6.42 -4.77 2.95
CA MET A 244 -6.50 -5.63 4.11
C MET A 244 -7.12 -6.97 3.67
N VAL A 245 -6.27 -7.94 3.34
CA VAL A 245 -6.68 -9.29 2.89
C VAL A 245 -6.52 -10.34 3.99
N THR A 246 -5.82 -9.98 5.06
CA THR A 246 -5.74 -10.66 6.34
C THR A 246 -6.30 -9.70 7.39
N ASP A 247 -7.03 -10.21 8.39
CA ASP A 247 -7.38 -9.41 9.56
C ASP A 247 -6.46 -9.76 10.74
N SER A 248 -6.59 -9.05 11.85
CA SER A 248 -5.79 -9.30 13.07
C SER A 248 -6.11 -10.64 13.77
N PHE A 249 -7.04 -11.44 13.23
CA PHE A 249 -7.69 -12.61 13.85
C PHE A 249 -7.86 -13.83 12.91
N GLY A 250 -7.48 -13.75 11.62
CA GLY A 250 -7.64 -14.80 10.63
C GLY A 250 -7.46 -14.34 9.17
N ASP A 251 -7.19 -15.32 8.30
CA ASP A 251 -7.10 -15.14 6.85
C ASP A 251 -8.50 -14.90 6.26
N MET A 252 -8.90 -13.63 6.05
CA MET A 252 -10.09 -13.34 5.24
C MET A 252 -9.93 -13.88 3.81
N TRP A 253 -8.70 -13.76 3.30
CA TRP A 253 -8.24 -14.37 2.07
C TRP A 253 -7.12 -15.36 2.38
N LYS A 254 -7.19 -16.54 1.79
CA LYS A 254 -6.11 -17.53 1.89
C LYS A 254 -4.91 -17.02 1.10
N ARG A 255 -3.74 -16.97 1.76
CA ARG A 255 -2.46 -16.63 1.15
C ARG A 255 -1.75 -17.90 0.68
N HIS A 256 -1.47 -17.98 -0.61
CA HIS A 256 -0.65 -19.02 -1.21
C HIS A 256 0.71 -18.44 -1.62
N SER A 257 1.73 -18.66 -0.78
CA SER A 257 3.09 -18.16 -1.03
C SER A 257 3.87 -19.06 -1.99
N LEU A 258 4.42 -18.45 -3.04
CA LEU A 258 5.14 -19.06 -4.15
C LEU A 258 6.53 -18.40 -4.29
N ASN A 259 7.23 -18.27 -3.17
CA ASN A 259 8.55 -17.65 -3.11
C ASN A 259 9.55 -18.46 -3.96
N GLY A 260 10.51 -17.77 -4.56
CA GLY A 260 11.48 -18.40 -5.43
C GLY A 260 12.65 -17.50 -5.78
N GLU A 261 13.38 -17.88 -6.81
CA GLU A 261 14.53 -17.14 -7.30
C GLU A 261 14.71 -17.29 -8.80
N TRP A 262 15.09 -16.20 -9.45
CA TRP A 262 15.64 -16.21 -10.80
C TRP A 262 17.15 -16.43 -10.66
N VAL A 263 17.67 -17.59 -11.05
CA VAL A 263 19.10 -17.90 -10.98
C VAL A 263 19.52 -18.74 -12.18
N GLY A 264 20.63 -18.37 -12.82
CA GLY A 264 21.23 -19.13 -13.91
C GLY A 264 20.24 -19.36 -15.05
N ALA A 265 20.00 -20.61 -15.43
CA ALA A 265 19.08 -20.96 -16.50
C ALA A 265 17.63 -20.49 -16.24
N LYS A 266 17.23 -20.32 -14.96
CA LYS A 266 15.88 -19.87 -14.56
C LYS A 266 15.68 -18.36 -14.63
N ALA A 267 16.73 -17.57 -14.85
CA ALA A 267 16.63 -16.13 -15.07
C ALA A 267 16.24 -15.85 -16.53
N GLY A 268 15.00 -16.18 -16.88
CA GLY A 268 14.56 -16.30 -18.26
C GLY A 268 14.31 -14.98 -18.99
N GLY A 269 14.04 -13.89 -18.28
CA GLY A 269 13.66 -12.59 -18.85
C GLY A 269 12.22 -12.58 -19.39
N THR A 270 11.84 -11.54 -20.14
CA THR A 270 10.49 -11.43 -20.74
C THR A 270 10.23 -12.45 -21.87
N VAL A 271 8.99 -12.50 -22.37
CA VAL A 271 8.56 -13.27 -23.55
C VAL A 271 9.38 -13.02 -24.82
N HIS A 272 10.15 -11.92 -24.88
CA HIS A 272 11.05 -11.61 -25.99
C HIS A 272 12.43 -12.28 -25.86
N CYS A 273 12.76 -12.84 -24.70
CA CYS A 273 14.01 -13.55 -24.46
C CYS A 273 13.87 -15.04 -24.83
N PRO A 274 14.85 -15.65 -25.54
CA PRO A 274 14.81 -17.08 -25.87
C PRO A 274 14.72 -18.01 -24.64
N THR A 275 15.20 -17.53 -23.49
CA THR A 275 15.22 -18.21 -22.20
C THR A 275 13.93 -18.07 -21.39
N TRP A 276 12.93 -17.33 -21.88
CA TRP A 276 11.70 -17.00 -21.14
C TRP A 276 11.02 -18.19 -20.49
N LYS A 277 10.88 -19.30 -21.23
CA LYS A 277 10.22 -20.53 -20.78
C LYS A 277 10.88 -21.18 -19.55
N ASN A 278 12.13 -20.81 -19.26
CA ASN A 278 12.88 -21.31 -18.12
C ASN A 278 12.57 -20.55 -16.82
N ASN A 279 11.89 -19.40 -16.88
CA ASN A 279 11.42 -18.73 -15.66
C ASN A 279 10.61 -19.71 -14.79
N PRO A 280 10.62 -19.56 -13.46
CA PRO A 280 9.73 -20.33 -12.60
C PRO A 280 8.27 -20.24 -13.06
N GLN A 281 7.53 -21.35 -13.02
CA GLN A 281 6.13 -21.39 -13.43
C GLN A 281 5.32 -22.09 -12.34
N TYR A 282 4.15 -21.55 -12.05
CA TYR A 282 3.27 -22.09 -11.02
C TYR A 282 1.88 -22.32 -11.61
N GLY A 283 1.46 -23.58 -11.65
CA GLY A 283 0.12 -23.96 -12.08
C GLY A 283 -0.88 -23.78 -10.95
N PHE A 284 -2.06 -23.23 -11.23
CA PHE A 284 -3.14 -23.16 -10.26
C PHE A 284 -4.51 -23.43 -10.86
N VAL A 285 -5.42 -23.93 -10.03
CA VAL A 285 -6.83 -24.18 -10.37
C VAL A 285 -7.70 -23.20 -9.63
N ASN A 286 -8.53 -22.49 -10.37
CA ASN A 286 -9.63 -21.71 -9.84
C ASN A 286 -10.94 -22.49 -10.08
N GLU A 287 -11.52 -23.07 -9.04
CA GLU A 287 -12.64 -24.01 -9.17
C GLU A 287 -13.94 -23.34 -9.63
N LYS A 288 -14.13 -22.09 -9.25
CA LYS A 288 -15.27 -21.23 -9.62
C LYS A 288 -14.76 -19.82 -9.91
N GLU A 289 -15.60 -18.97 -10.49
CA GLU A 289 -15.25 -17.56 -10.62
C GLU A 289 -14.95 -16.95 -9.24
N ASN A 290 -13.79 -16.30 -9.10
CA ASN A 290 -13.31 -15.78 -7.83
C ASN A 290 -12.52 -14.49 -8.05
N GLU A 291 -12.48 -13.65 -7.02
CA GLU A 291 -11.60 -12.50 -6.94
C GLU A 291 -10.23 -13.00 -6.47
N LEU A 292 -9.18 -12.63 -7.21
CA LEU A 292 -7.81 -13.04 -6.94
C LEU A 292 -6.92 -11.81 -6.91
N LEU A 293 -5.99 -11.81 -5.95
CA LEU A 293 -4.96 -10.78 -5.84
C LEU A 293 -3.60 -11.45 -5.94
N PHE A 294 -2.78 -11.00 -6.88
CA PHE A 294 -1.44 -11.48 -7.11
C PHE A 294 -0.46 -10.40 -6.67
N PHE A 295 0.54 -10.78 -5.90
CA PHE A 295 1.55 -9.88 -5.35
C PHE A 295 2.94 -10.46 -5.60
N LEU A 296 3.73 -9.78 -6.43
CA LEU A 296 5.14 -10.07 -6.67
C LEU A 296 5.99 -9.00 -6.01
N SER A 297 6.96 -9.38 -5.18
CA SER A 297 7.91 -8.48 -4.55
C SER A 297 9.34 -8.94 -4.79
N GLN A 298 10.22 -8.00 -5.10
CA GLN A 298 11.67 -8.19 -5.09
C GLN A 298 12.28 -7.66 -3.78
N PRO A 299 13.45 -8.16 -3.35
CA PRO A 299 14.06 -7.76 -2.08
C PRO A 299 14.21 -6.24 -1.95
N ASP A 300 14.08 -5.73 -0.72
CA ASP A 300 14.35 -4.32 -0.46
C ASP A 300 15.79 -3.94 -0.85
N ALA A 301 15.93 -3.03 -1.82
CA ALA A 301 17.22 -2.62 -2.36
C ALA A 301 18.15 -2.05 -1.27
N ARG A 302 17.58 -1.41 -0.24
CA ARG A 302 18.32 -0.81 0.89
C ARG A 302 18.97 -1.90 1.75
N MET A 303 18.26 -3.00 1.97
CA MET A 303 18.78 -4.15 2.71
C MET A 303 19.87 -4.92 1.94
N LEU A 304 19.95 -4.74 0.62
CA LEU A 304 21.02 -5.28 -0.23
C LEU A 304 22.19 -4.33 -0.43
N GLY A 305 22.19 -3.15 0.21
CA GLY A 305 23.21 -2.12 -0.01
C GLY A 305 23.17 -1.48 -1.41
N LYS A 306 22.07 -1.68 -2.16
CA LYS A 306 21.87 -1.10 -3.51
C LYS A 306 21.24 0.30 -3.48
N GLY A 307 21.08 0.88 -2.29
CA GLY A 307 20.44 2.18 -2.12
C GLY A 307 18.92 2.11 -2.26
N LYS A 308 18.31 3.19 -2.75
CA LYS A 308 16.84 3.42 -2.72
C LYS A 308 16.16 3.15 -4.06
N THR A 309 16.93 2.89 -5.11
CA THR A 309 16.44 2.74 -6.48
C THR A 309 16.38 1.27 -6.88
N TYR A 310 15.33 0.92 -7.63
CA TYR A 310 15.18 -0.40 -8.23
C TYR A 310 15.59 -0.31 -9.69
N THR A 311 16.71 -0.93 -10.05
CA THR A 311 17.19 -0.98 -11.45
C THR A 311 16.51 -2.09 -12.23
N GLU A 312 16.21 -3.20 -11.54
CA GLU A 312 15.56 -4.36 -12.15
C GLU A 312 14.05 -4.15 -12.18
N ALA A 313 13.49 -4.23 -13.38
CA ALA A 313 12.05 -4.20 -13.57
C ALA A 313 11.48 -5.62 -13.46
N ILE A 314 10.45 -5.79 -12.64
CA ILE A 314 9.79 -7.08 -12.38
C ILE A 314 8.35 -7.05 -12.88
N GLY A 315 7.81 -8.23 -13.21
CA GLY A 315 6.44 -8.42 -13.64
C GLY A 315 6.07 -9.89 -13.68
N PHE A 316 4.82 -10.19 -14.01
CA PHE A 316 4.36 -11.57 -14.17
C PHE A 316 3.23 -11.66 -15.19
N ASN A 317 3.06 -12.86 -15.75
CA ASN A 317 2.01 -13.18 -16.71
C ASN A 317 1.15 -14.32 -16.17
N ILE A 318 -0.14 -14.28 -16.50
CA ILE A 318 -1.09 -15.36 -16.25
C ILE A 318 -1.51 -15.94 -17.60
N TRP A 319 -1.40 -17.25 -17.75
CA TRP A 319 -1.76 -18.00 -18.95
C TRP A 319 -2.83 -19.04 -18.63
N LYS A 320 -3.77 -19.26 -19.53
CA LYS A 320 -4.66 -20.41 -19.49
C LYS A 320 -3.89 -21.68 -19.83
N THR A 321 -4.23 -22.80 -19.20
CA THR A 321 -3.67 -24.12 -19.51
C THR A 321 -4.73 -25.20 -19.43
N GLU A 322 -4.48 -26.34 -20.07
CA GLU A 322 -5.28 -27.56 -19.88
C GLU A 322 -4.70 -28.44 -18.75
N ASP A 323 -3.43 -28.26 -18.41
CA ASP A 323 -2.72 -29.03 -17.39
C ASP A 323 -1.82 -28.14 -16.52
N ILE A 324 -2.10 -28.10 -15.22
CA ILE A 324 -1.34 -27.35 -14.23
C ILE A 324 0.02 -27.98 -13.90
N ASN A 325 0.31 -29.17 -14.45
CA ASN A 325 1.56 -29.92 -14.27
C ASN A 325 2.50 -29.78 -15.47
N LYS A 326 2.10 -29.05 -16.51
CA LYS A 326 2.85 -28.89 -17.75
C LYS A 326 3.28 -27.44 -17.93
N ARG A 327 4.58 -27.25 -18.13
CA ARG A 327 5.18 -25.93 -18.38
C ARG A 327 4.68 -25.34 -19.70
N VAL A 328 4.49 -24.03 -19.70
CA VAL A 328 4.29 -23.23 -20.91
C VAL A 328 5.65 -23.06 -21.58
N GLU A 329 5.85 -23.77 -22.69
CA GLU A 329 7.11 -23.75 -23.46
C GLU A 329 7.18 -22.61 -24.48
N ARG A 330 6.02 -22.07 -24.89
CA ARG A 330 5.90 -21.02 -25.91
C ARG A 330 4.76 -20.06 -25.56
N PRO A 331 4.93 -18.75 -25.79
CA PRO A 331 3.88 -17.76 -25.53
C PRO A 331 2.80 -17.84 -26.63
N ILE A 332 1.69 -18.52 -26.36
CA ILE A 332 0.54 -18.59 -27.28
C ILE A 332 -0.40 -17.42 -26.96
N LYS A 333 -0.54 -16.48 -27.88
CA LYS A 333 -1.28 -15.22 -27.65
C LYS A 333 -2.70 -15.43 -27.11
N ASN A 334 -3.41 -16.45 -27.59
CA ASN A 334 -4.79 -16.73 -27.18
C ASN A 334 -4.90 -17.28 -25.75
N ASP A 335 -3.81 -17.80 -25.18
CA ASP A 335 -3.78 -18.32 -23.82
C ASP A 335 -3.36 -17.25 -22.80
N LEU A 336 -2.86 -16.09 -23.25
CA LEU A 336 -2.49 -15.00 -22.34
C LEU A 336 -3.77 -14.39 -21.74
N VAL A 337 -3.92 -14.52 -20.42
CA VAL A 337 -5.03 -13.94 -19.66
C VAL A 337 -4.72 -12.51 -19.28
N GLN A 338 -3.56 -12.32 -18.63
CA GLN A 338 -3.12 -11.00 -18.18
C GLN A 338 -1.59 -10.92 -18.21
N MET A 339 -1.09 -9.76 -18.61
CA MET A 339 0.32 -9.37 -18.49
C MET A 339 0.40 -8.12 -17.63
N ILE A 340 1.21 -8.16 -16.58
CA ILE A 340 1.46 -6.98 -15.75
C ILE A 340 2.63 -6.19 -16.35
N PRO A 341 2.46 -4.88 -16.58
CA PRO A 341 3.56 -4.02 -17.02
C PRO A 341 4.75 -4.16 -16.08
N PHE A 342 5.94 -4.25 -16.65
CA PHE A 342 7.17 -4.30 -15.86
C PHE A 342 7.39 -2.98 -15.15
N GLN A 343 7.69 -3.04 -13.86
CA GLN A 343 7.93 -1.85 -13.05
C GLN A 343 9.28 -1.94 -12.36
N SER A 344 10.05 -0.86 -12.45
CA SER A 344 11.25 -0.61 -11.65
C SER A 344 10.85 -0.18 -10.23
N ALA A 345 10.11 -1.05 -9.54
CA ALA A 345 9.57 -0.85 -8.20
C ALA A 345 9.76 -2.14 -7.39
N ARG A 346 9.65 -2.03 -6.06
CA ARG A 346 9.78 -3.20 -5.18
C ARG A 346 8.69 -4.24 -5.44
N ASP A 347 7.47 -3.77 -5.65
CA ASP A 347 6.27 -4.60 -5.66
C ASP A 347 5.50 -4.41 -6.98
N ALA A 348 4.87 -5.47 -7.46
CA ALA A 348 3.94 -5.47 -8.59
C ALA A 348 2.69 -6.28 -8.20
N THR A 349 1.53 -5.64 -8.33
CA THR A 349 0.25 -6.19 -7.87
C THR A 349 -0.75 -6.31 -9.02
N LEU A 350 -1.62 -7.31 -8.96
CA LEU A 350 -2.78 -7.44 -9.84
C LEU A 350 -3.99 -7.90 -9.03
N TYR A 351 -5.07 -7.13 -9.08
CA TYR A 351 -6.39 -7.55 -8.65
C TYR A 351 -7.25 -7.85 -9.86
N LEU A 352 -7.81 -9.06 -9.95
CA LEU A 352 -8.78 -9.38 -11.00
C LEU A 352 -9.80 -10.42 -10.55
N ARG A 353 -10.99 -10.36 -11.16
CA ARG A 353 -11.96 -11.45 -11.11
C ARG A 353 -11.63 -12.44 -12.22
N LEU A 354 -11.29 -13.67 -11.84
CA LEU A 354 -10.88 -14.72 -12.76
C LEU A 354 -11.98 -15.79 -12.85
N PRO A 355 -12.40 -16.21 -14.06
CA PRO A 355 -13.34 -17.31 -14.23
C PRO A 355 -12.81 -18.65 -13.69
N ALA A 356 -13.68 -19.65 -13.62
CA ALA A 356 -13.28 -21.02 -13.34
C ALA A 356 -12.33 -21.54 -14.44
N GLY A 357 -11.24 -22.19 -14.06
CA GLY A 357 -10.27 -22.70 -15.01
C GLY A 357 -8.94 -23.11 -14.39
N LYS A 358 -8.02 -23.49 -15.27
CA LYS A 358 -6.64 -23.85 -14.94
C LYS A 358 -5.71 -22.82 -15.56
N TYR A 359 -4.72 -22.40 -14.79
CA TYR A 359 -3.86 -21.30 -15.16
C TYR A 359 -2.41 -21.58 -14.78
N ILE A 360 -1.48 -20.86 -15.40
CA ILE A 360 -0.06 -20.83 -15.08
C ILE A 360 0.33 -19.38 -14.85
N VAL A 361 0.93 -19.09 -13.70
CA VAL A 361 1.55 -17.79 -13.43
C VAL A 361 3.07 -17.88 -13.54
N ILE A 362 3.67 -16.88 -14.19
CA ILE A 362 5.10 -16.85 -14.49
C ILE A 362 5.69 -15.52 -13.99
N PRO A 363 6.29 -15.47 -12.79
CA PRO A 363 7.07 -14.32 -12.34
C PRO A 363 8.38 -14.21 -13.12
N GLN A 364 8.73 -13.00 -13.52
CA GLN A 364 9.85 -12.74 -14.43
C GLN A 364 10.46 -11.35 -14.21
N THR A 365 11.74 -11.24 -14.52
CA THR A 365 12.44 -9.96 -14.70
C THR A 365 12.32 -9.49 -16.15
N TYR A 366 12.52 -8.20 -16.40
CA TYR A 366 12.53 -7.68 -17.77
C TYR A 366 13.69 -8.28 -18.58
N ASN A 367 14.90 -8.19 -18.02
CA ASN A 367 16.11 -8.74 -18.64
C ASN A 367 16.32 -10.21 -18.23
N ALA A 368 16.86 -11.02 -19.15
CA ALA A 368 17.37 -12.36 -18.82
C ALA A 368 18.70 -12.28 -18.05
N GLY A 369 19.03 -13.33 -17.31
CA GLY A 369 20.29 -13.42 -16.55
C GLY A 369 20.34 -12.64 -15.24
N VAL A 370 19.25 -11.99 -14.84
CA VAL A 370 19.14 -11.29 -13.55
C VAL A 370 19.01 -12.31 -12.41
N ASN A 371 20.03 -12.36 -11.54
CA ASN A 371 20.03 -13.25 -10.38
C ASN A 371 19.43 -12.57 -9.16
N MET A 372 18.26 -13.03 -8.70
CA MET A 372 17.53 -12.38 -7.60
C MET A 372 16.43 -13.30 -7.02
N LYS A 373 16.25 -13.25 -5.69
CA LYS A 373 15.09 -13.85 -5.02
C LYS A 373 13.83 -13.06 -5.32
N TYR A 374 12.66 -13.69 -5.24
CA TYR A 374 11.37 -12.99 -5.24
C TYR A 374 10.39 -13.63 -4.28
N TYR A 375 9.41 -12.84 -3.87
CA TYR A 375 8.33 -13.25 -2.99
C TYR A 375 7.04 -13.08 -3.76
N PHE A 376 6.37 -14.19 -4.06
CA PHE A 376 5.15 -14.18 -4.83
C PHE A 376 4.02 -14.74 -3.97
N SER A 377 2.85 -14.12 -4.00
CA SER A 377 1.67 -14.63 -3.29
C SER A 377 0.44 -14.48 -4.15
N ILE A 378 -0.40 -15.51 -4.13
CA ILE A 378 -1.77 -15.46 -4.63
C ILE A 378 -2.69 -15.44 -3.42
N PHE A 379 -3.52 -14.41 -3.32
CA PHE A 379 -4.56 -14.30 -2.33
C PHE A 379 -5.89 -14.65 -2.98
N SER A 380 -6.70 -15.45 -2.30
CA SER A 380 -8.03 -15.83 -2.75
C SER A 380 -9.02 -15.98 -1.60
N LYS A 381 -10.28 -15.54 -1.77
CA LYS A 381 -11.34 -15.78 -0.78
C LYS A 381 -11.63 -17.28 -0.65
N ASP A 382 -11.79 -17.95 -1.78
CA ASP A 382 -11.92 -19.41 -1.86
C ASP A 382 -10.57 -20.12 -1.96
N ALA A 383 -10.51 -21.39 -1.58
CA ALA A 383 -9.29 -22.19 -1.73
C ALA A 383 -8.94 -22.37 -3.21
N ILE A 384 -7.66 -22.21 -3.55
CA ILE A 384 -7.11 -22.60 -4.85
C ILE A 384 -6.12 -23.74 -4.68
N LYS A 385 -6.03 -24.62 -5.67
CA LYS A 385 -4.98 -25.64 -5.74
C LYS A 385 -3.80 -25.05 -6.50
N VAL A 386 -2.60 -25.13 -5.94
CA VAL A 386 -1.37 -24.64 -6.59
C VAL A 386 -0.34 -25.76 -6.73
N ASN A 387 0.45 -25.70 -7.80
CA ASN A 387 1.53 -26.63 -8.11
C ASN A 387 2.77 -25.88 -8.64
N ASN A 388 3.96 -26.37 -8.31
CA ASN A 388 5.24 -25.82 -8.75
C ASN A 388 5.82 -26.68 -9.88
N LEU A 389 6.38 -26.04 -10.92
CA LEU A 389 6.80 -26.68 -12.18
C LEU A 389 8.27 -26.51 -12.52
#